data_AF-A0A376LD48-F1
#
_entry.id   AF-A0A376LD48-F1
#
_cell.length_a   1.000
_cell.length_b   1.000
_cell.length_c   1.000
_cell.angle_alpha   90.00
_cell.angle_beta   90.00
_cell.angle_gamma   90.00
#
_symmetry.space_group_name_H-M   'P 1'
#
loop_
_entity.id
_entity.type
_entity.pdbx_description
1 polymer ?
#
loop_
_entity_poly.entity_id
_entity_poly.type
_entity_poly.pdbx_seq_one_letter_code
_entity_poly.pdbx_strand_id
1 'polypeptide(L)'
;MGNSKIANSPALAKIRKFGGVMSGMVMPNLGAFVGWGLMAAIFIPNGWFPNEKLGQMVGPILNYFFPLLIGYTAGYNIHGQRGGVIAAFATMGVIVGSEITMISGAMVMGPLSSWLLKKFDQKVQHRIKPGFEMFVNNFSLGIIGLLCAIFAYMTVGPVIRVLIVIITSGVNWCTSHNLLPLLSVFMAPAQVLFLNNVVNHGILAPIGFAQVPELG
;
A
#
# COMPACT_ATOMS: atom_id res chain seq x y z
N MET A 1 -5.47 -15.04 39.95
CA MET A 1 -6.56 -14.96 38.95
C MET A 1 -6.69 -13.53 38.39
N GLY A 2 -5.71 -13.04 37.62
CA GLY A 2 -5.68 -11.62 37.17
C GLY A 2 -5.47 -11.37 35.67
N ASN A 3 -5.21 -12.41 34.86
CA ASN A 3 -4.74 -12.22 33.47
C ASN A 3 -5.80 -12.39 32.37
N SER A 4 -7.07 -12.65 32.68
CA SER A 4 -8.09 -12.92 31.65
C SER A 4 -8.85 -11.69 31.15
N LYS A 5 -8.76 -10.53 31.82
CA LYS A 5 -9.50 -9.32 31.42
C LYS A 5 -8.77 -8.46 30.36
N ILE A 6 -7.44 -8.54 30.26
CA ILE A 6 -6.67 -7.81 29.23
C ILE A 6 -6.78 -8.49 27.86
N ALA A 7 -7.01 -9.81 27.81
CA ALA A 7 -7.10 -10.58 26.57
C ALA A 7 -8.35 -10.29 25.72
N ASN A 8 -9.38 -9.65 26.30
CA ASN A 8 -10.71 -9.46 25.69
C ASN A 8 -11.14 -7.97 25.59
N SER A 9 -10.20 -7.03 25.43
CA SER A 9 -10.60 -5.64 25.16
C SER A 9 -11.19 -5.52 23.74
N PRO A 10 -12.37 -4.90 23.57
CA PRO A 10 -12.99 -4.70 22.25
C PRO A 10 -12.11 -3.88 21.31
N ALA A 11 -11.24 -3.02 21.85
CA ALA A 11 -10.24 -2.29 21.06
C ALA A 11 -9.14 -3.22 20.52
N LEU A 12 -8.59 -4.11 21.35
CA LEU A 12 -7.58 -5.09 20.93
C LEU A 12 -8.14 -6.07 19.88
N ALA A 13 -9.40 -6.46 20.00
CA ALA A 13 -10.07 -7.30 19.01
C ALA A 13 -10.17 -6.61 17.63
N LYS A 14 -10.51 -5.31 17.60
CA LYS A 14 -10.53 -4.52 16.35
C LYS A 14 -9.15 -4.37 15.73
N ILE A 15 -8.11 -4.11 16.54
CA ILE A 15 -6.72 -3.99 16.08
C ILE A 15 -6.24 -5.32 15.50
N ARG A 16 -6.50 -6.44 16.18
CA ARG A 16 -6.14 -7.78 15.69
C ARG A 16 -6.86 -8.11 14.38
N LYS A 17 -8.15 -7.79 14.28
CA LYS A 17 -8.94 -7.97 13.05
C LYS A 17 -8.37 -7.14 11.89
N PHE A 18 -8.06 -5.87 12.15
CA PHE A 18 -7.43 -4.99 11.16
C PHE A 18 -6.06 -5.52 10.71
N GLY A 19 -5.20 -5.90 11.66
CA GLY A 19 -3.90 -6.50 11.38
C GLY A 19 -4.01 -7.80 10.57
N GLY A 20 -4.98 -8.65 10.91
CA GLY A 20 -5.26 -9.89 10.15
C GLY A 20 -5.69 -9.62 8.71
N VAL A 21 -6.52 -8.58 8.48
CA VAL A 21 -6.91 -8.16 7.13
C VAL A 21 -5.71 -7.67 6.32
N MET A 22 -4.89 -6.78 6.89
CA MET A 22 -3.70 -6.25 6.23
C MET A 22 -2.70 -7.37 5.92
N SER A 23 -2.49 -8.27 6.89
CA SER A 23 -1.58 -9.39 6.71
C SER A 23 -2.07 -10.39 5.66
N GLY A 24 -3.38 -10.61 5.56
CA GLY A 24 -3.99 -11.44 4.51
C GLY A 24 -3.82 -10.88 3.09
N MET A 25 -3.39 -9.62 2.93
CA MET A 25 -3.02 -9.04 1.64
C MET A 25 -1.55 -9.31 1.28
N VAL A 26 -0.68 -9.45 2.29
CA VAL A 26 0.78 -9.53 2.11
C VAL A 26 1.30 -10.97 2.19
N MET A 27 0.83 -11.77 3.17
CA MET A 27 1.34 -13.13 3.41
C MET A 27 1.28 -14.04 2.17
N PRO A 28 0.18 -14.06 1.37
CA PRO A 28 0.12 -14.91 0.18
C PRO A 28 1.19 -14.58 -0.86
N ASN A 29 1.77 -13.38 -0.77
CA ASN A 29 2.72 -12.83 -1.73
C ASN A 29 4.18 -12.88 -1.22
N LEU A 30 4.44 -13.46 -0.04
CA LEU A 30 5.76 -13.47 0.58
C LEU A 30 6.85 -14.07 -0.32
N GLY A 31 6.52 -15.10 -1.11
CA GLY A 31 7.45 -15.70 -2.06
C GLY A 31 7.99 -14.72 -3.11
N ALA A 32 7.17 -13.76 -3.54
CA ALA A 32 7.60 -12.71 -4.46
C ALA A 32 8.56 -11.70 -3.80
N PHE A 33 8.32 -11.37 -2.53
CA PHE A 33 9.25 -10.54 -1.74
C PHE A 33 10.61 -11.23 -1.56
N VAL A 34 10.60 -12.54 -1.30
CA VAL A 34 11.84 -13.34 -1.21
C VAL A 34 12.60 -13.33 -2.53
N GLY A 35 11.92 -13.58 -3.66
CA GLY A 35 12.55 -13.57 -4.98
C GLY A 35 13.16 -12.21 -5.34
N TRP A 36 12.44 -11.12 -5.07
CA TRP A 36 12.96 -9.76 -5.24
C TRP A 36 14.14 -9.47 -4.31
N GLY A 37 14.08 -9.91 -3.05
CA GLY A 37 15.16 -9.73 -2.08
C GLY A 37 16.45 -10.43 -2.50
N LEU A 38 16.33 -11.65 -3.05
CA LEU A 38 17.46 -12.37 -3.64
C LEU A 38 18.01 -11.64 -4.87
N MET A 39 17.14 -11.19 -5.77
CA MET A 39 17.55 -10.42 -6.95
C MET A 39 18.29 -9.14 -6.54
N ALA A 40 17.78 -8.43 -5.54
CA ALA A 40 18.41 -7.23 -4.99
C ALA A 40 19.78 -7.58 -4.39
N ALA A 41 19.86 -8.61 -3.54
CA ALA A 41 21.11 -9.02 -2.90
C ALA A 41 22.19 -9.45 -3.90
N ILE A 42 21.81 -10.01 -5.05
CA ILE A 42 22.77 -10.48 -6.05
C ILE A 42 23.17 -9.35 -7.00
N PHE A 43 22.22 -8.65 -7.63
CA PHE A 43 22.48 -7.90 -8.88
C PHE A 43 22.56 -6.38 -8.74
N ILE A 44 22.16 -5.78 -7.62
CA ILE A 44 22.31 -4.32 -7.44
C ILE A 44 23.80 -3.94 -7.34
N PRO A 45 24.18 -2.65 -7.47
CA PRO A 45 25.58 -2.23 -7.40
C PRO A 45 26.33 -2.71 -6.14
N ASN A 46 25.62 -2.83 -5.02
CA ASN A 46 26.15 -3.29 -3.73
C ASN A 46 25.92 -4.79 -3.47
N GLY A 47 25.49 -5.55 -4.47
CA GLY A 47 25.18 -6.97 -4.36
C GLY A 47 26.40 -7.88 -4.49
N TRP A 48 26.19 -9.19 -4.33
CA TRP A 48 27.25 -10.19 -4.46
C TRP A 48 27.80 -10.35 -5.88
N PHE A 49 26.96 -10.16 -6.89
CA PHE A 49 27.33 -10.22 -8.29
C PHE A 49 26.64 -9.10 -9.09
N PRO A 50 27.13 -7.84 -8.96
CA PRO A 50 26.49 -6.68 -9.55
C PRO A 50 26.35 -6.80 -11.07
N ASN A 51 25.15 -6.52 -11.57
CA ASN A 51 24.86 -6.52 -13.00
C ASN A 51 23.82 -5.45 -13.32
N GLU A 52 24.21 -4.40 -14.05
CA GLU A 52 23.32 -3.27 -14.32
C GLU A 52 22.04 -3.68 -15.05
N LYS A 53 22.13 -4.57 -16.05
CA LYS A 53 20.97 -5.01 -16.83
C LYS A 53 19.99 -5.82 -15.99
N LEU A 54 20.50 -6.71 -15.13
CA LEU A 54 19.64 -7.53 -14.26
C LEU A 54 19.11 -6.73 -13.07
N GLY A 55 19.93 -5.84 -12.50
CA GLY A 55 19.57 -4.96 -11.39
C GLY A 55 18.47 -3.96 -11.74
N GLN A 56 18.33 -3.58 -13.02
CA GLN A 56 17.26 -2.71 -13.51
C GLN A 56 15.84 -3.26 -13.23
N MET A 57 15.68 -4.57 -13.02
CA MET A 57 14.39 -5.17 -12.67
C MET A 57 13.93 -4.87 -11.24
N VAL A 58 14.87 -4.60 -10.32
CA VAL A 58 14.58 -4.43 -8.89
C VAL A 58 13.66 -3.24 -8.63
N GLY A 59 13.88 -2.13 -9.35
CA GLY A 59 13.08 -0.90 -9.23
C GLY A 59 11.63 -1.07 -9.68
N PRO A 60 11.36 -1.53 -10.92
CA PRO A 60 10.00 -1.77 -11.39
C PRO A 60 9.23 -2.80 -10.58
N ILE A 61 9.89 -3.84 -10.07
CA ILE A 61 9.24 -4.83 -9.19
C ILE A 61 8.76 -4.15 -7.90
N LEU A 62 9.61 -3.30 -7.31
CA LEU A 62 9.25 -2.57 -6.11
C LEU A 62 8.11 -1.56 -6.36
N ASN A 63 8.21 -0.78 -7.44
CA ASN A 63 7.36 0.38 -7.67
C ASN A 63 6.01 0.05 -8.33
N TYR A 64 5.95 -1.02 -9.12
CA TYR A 64 4.74 -1.41 -9.84
C TYR A 64 4.22 -2.77 -9.39
N PHE A 65 5.08 -3.80 -9.46
CA PHE A 65 4.63 -5.18 -9.25
C PHE A 65 4.11 -5.41 -7.83
N PHE A 66 4.82 -4.97 -6.78
CA PHE A 66 4.33 -5.17 -5.41
C PHE A 66 3.03 -4.43 -5.11
N PRO A 67 2.88 -3.11 -5.39
CA PRO A 67 1.60 -2.46 -5.19
C PRO A 67 0.47 -3.14 -5.97
N LEU A 68 0.68 -3.50 -7.23
CA LEU A 68 -0.33 -4.21 -8.04
C LEU A 68 -0.70 -5.57 -7.46
N LEU A 69 0.28 -6.36 -7.05
CA LEU A 69 0.08 -7.69 -6.49
C LEU A 69 -0.69 -7.60 -5.16
N ILE A 70 -0.31 -6.69 -4.28
CA ILE A 70 -0.99 -6.46 -3.00
C ILE A 70 -2.42 -5.95 -3.24
N GLY A 71 -2.60 -4.99 -4.15
CA GLY A 71 -3.93 -4.50 -4.54
C GLY A 71 -4.79 -5.63 -5.09
N TYR A 72 -4.25 -6.44 -6.00
CA TYR A 72 -4.92 -7.62 -6.55
C TYR A 72 -5.36 -8.59 -5.45
N THR A 73 -4.46 -9.01 -4.56
CA THR A 73 -4.80 -9.93 -3.46
C THR A 73 -5.85 -9.33 -2.53
N ALA A 74 -5.73 -8.04 -2.22
CA ALA A 74 -6.70 -7.33 -1.40
C ALA A 74 -8.10 -7.30 -2.04
N GLY A 75 -8.20 -7.06 -3.34
CA GLY A 75 -9.45 -7.12 -4.09
C GLY A 75 -9.99 -8.54 -4.25
N TYR A 76 -9.10 -9.52 -4.46
CA TYR A 76 -9.43 -10.92 -4.60
C TYR A 76 -10.10 -11.48 -3.35
N ASN A 77 -9.60 -11.09 -2.17
CA ASN A 77 -10.17 -11.46 -0.89
C ASN A 77 -11.63 -10.97 -0.69
N ILE A 78 -12.10 -10.01 -1.50
CA ILE A 78 -13.47 -9.48 -1.42
C ILE A 78 -14.41 -10.08 -2.47
N HIS A 79 -13.95 -10.17 -3.72
CA HIS A 79 -14.80 -10.51 -4.87
C HIS A 79 -14.12 -11.43 -5.89
N GLY A 80 -13.23 -12.31 -5.42
CA GLY A 80 -12.55 -13.33 -6.22
C GLY A 80 -11.78 -12.72 -7.40
N GLN A 81 -11.74 -13.45 -8.52
CA GLN A 81 -10.96 -13.04 -9.69
C GLN A 81 -11.31 -11.63 -10.19
N ARG A 82 -12.61 -11.32 -10.32
CA ARG A 82 -13.07 -9.99 -10.78
C ARG A 82 -12.66 -8.89 -9.81
N GLY A 83 -12.77 -9.16 -8.51
CA GLY A 83 -12.30 -8.27 -7.46
C GLY A 83 -10.79 -8.00 -7.53
N GLY A 84 -9.98 -9.01 -7.81
CA GLY A 84 -8.54 -8.84 -7.98
C GLY A 84 -8.20 -8.00 -9.21
N VAL A 85 -8.84 -8.27 -10.35
CA VAL A 85 -8.57 -7.56 -11.60
C VAL A 85 -8.93 -6.07 -11.49
N ILE A 86 -10.11 -5.72 -10.96
CA ILE A 86 -10.48 -4.30 -10.78
C ILE A 86 -9.55 -3.61 -9.78
N ALA A 87 -9.11 -4.32 -8.74
CA ALA A 87 -8.21 -3.79 -7.74
C ALA A 87 -6.82 -3.50 -8.30
N ALA A 88 -6.25 -4.41 -9.08
CA ALA A 88 -5.01 -4.17 -9.80
C ALA A 88 -5.13 -2.97 -10.75
N PHE A 89 -6.23 -2.90 -11.51
CA PHE A 89 -6.48 -1.80 -12.44
C PHE A 89 -6.59 -0.45 -11.72
N ALA A 90 -7.37 -0.36 -10.64
CA ALA A 90 -7.49 0.85 -9.84
C ALA A 90 -6.16 1.25 -9.15
N THR A 91 -5.35 0.26 -8.78
CA THR A 91 -4.03 0.48 -8.16
C THR A 91 -3.06 1.18 -9.10
N MET A 92 -3.20 1.03 -10.42
CA MET A 92 -2.41 1.85 -11.37
C MET A 92 -2.65 3.34 -11.18
N GLY A 93 -3.87 3.75 -10.85
CA GLY A 93 -4.18 5.15 -10.51
C GLY A 93 -3.41 5.62 -9.27
N VAL A 94 -3.24 4.74 -8.27
CA VAL A 94 -2.45 5.04 -7.06
C VAL A 94 -0.97 5.21 -7.40
N ILE A 95 -0.40 4.28 -8.17
CA ILE A 95 1.02 4.28 -8.54
C ILE A 95 1.33 5.53 -9.37
N VAL A 96 0.52 5.85 -10.38
CA VAL A 96 0.78 7.00 -11.25
C VAL A 96 0.48 8.33 -10.55
N GLY A 97 -0.38 8.33 -9.53
CA GLY A 97 -0.73 9.51 -8.74
C GLY A 97 0.31 9.95 -7.69
N SER A 98 1.41 9.20 -7.54
CA SER A 98 2.45 9.48 -6.54
C SER A 98 3.83 9.10 -7.05
N GLU A 99 4.82 9.96 -6.82
CA GLU A 99 6.24 9.65 -7.08
C GLU A 99 6.83 8.67 -6.04
N ILE A 100 6.11 8.48 -4.93
CA ILE A 100 6.46 7.60 -3.84
C ILE A 100 5.69 6.29 -3.99
N THR A 101 6.38 5.15 -3.92
CA THR A 101 5.77 3.81 -3.98
C THR A 101 4.80 3.58 -2.82
N MET A 102 3.52 3.33 -3.14
CA MET A 102 2.41 3.26 -2.18
C MET A 102 1.75 1.88 -2.11
N ILE A 103 2.42 0.93 -1.45
CA ILE A 103 1.79 -0.34 -1.07
C ILE A 103 0.55 -0.07 -0.20
N SER A 104 0.63 0.88 0.73
CA SER A 104 -0.49 1.31 1.57
C SER A 104 -1.70 1.83 0.77
N GLY A 105 -1.44 2.61 -0.28
CA GLY A 105 -2.48 3.10 -1.18
C GLY A 105 -3.20 1.95 -1.91
N ALA A 106 -2.45 0.95 -2.37
CA ALA A 106 -3.01 -0.26 -2.96
C ALA A 106 -3.84 -1.07 -1.96
N MET A 107 -3.40 -1.17 -0.69
CA MET A 107 -4.12 -1.86 0.38
C MET A 107 -5.46 -1.19 0.74
N VAL A 108 -5.62 0.11 0.48
CA VAL A 108 -6.88 0.82 0.65
C VAL A 108 -7.73 0.75 -0.62
N MET A 109 -7.13 1.07 -1.76
CA MET A 109 -7.85 1.19 -3.02
C MET A 109 -8.32 -0.16 -3.56
N GLY A 110 -7.54 -1.22 -3.37
CA GLY A 110 -7.88 -2.57 -3.84
C GLY A 110 -9.16 -3.13 -3.22
N PRO A 111 -9.31 -3.12 -1.89
CA PRO A 111 -10.57 -3.45 -1.23
C PRO A 111 -11.74 -2.56 -1.65
N LEU A 112 -11.49 -1.25 -1.77
CA LEU A 112 -12.52 -0.27 -2.08
C LEU A 112 -13.12 -0.50 -3.48
N SER A 113 -12.28 -0.65 -4.50
CA SER A 113 -12.75 -0.87 -5.88
C SER A 113 -13.44 -2.23 -6.03
N SER A 114 -12.89 -3.28 -5.40
CA SER A 114 -13.50 -4.61 -5.40
C SER A 114 -14.86 -4.62 -4.69
N TRP A 115 -14.99 -3.90 -3.57
CA TRP A 115 -16.26 -3.76 -2.86
C TRP A 115 -17.31 -3.02 -3.70
N LEU A 116 -16.93 -1.95 -4.40
CA LEU A 116 -17.83 -1.23 -5.32
C LEU A 116 -18.33 -2.14 -6.44
N LEU A 117 -17.43 -2.91 -7.07
CA LEU A 117 -17.80 -3.87 -8.11
C LEU A 117 -18.73 -4.95 -7.57
N LYS A 118 -18.41 -5.53 -6.40
CA LYS A 118 -19.25 -6.52 -5.74
C LYS A 118 -20.67 -6.02 -5.50
N LYS A 119 -20.80 -4.77 -5.05
CA LYS A 119 -22.11 -4.14 -4.83
C LYS A 119 -22.87 -3.90 -6.13
N PHE A 120 -22.18 -3.52 -7.20
CA PHE A 120 -22.78 -3.40 -8.52
C PHE A 120 -23.28 -4.76 -9.03
N ASP A 121 -22.43 -5.79 -8.98
CA ASP A 121 -22.77 -7.13 -9.45
C ASP A 121 -23.99 -7.70 -8.71
N GLN A 122 -24.03 -7.59 -7.38
CA GLN A 122 -25.17 -8.02 -6.57
C GLN A 122 -26.50 -7.37 -7.01
N LYS A 123 -26.47 -6.11 -7.44
CA LYS A 123 -27.66 -5.37 -7.89
C LYS A 123 -28.04 -5.65 -9.33
N VAL A 124 -27.09 -6.00 -10.20
CA VAL A 124 -27.33 -6.08 -11.64
C VAL A 124 -27.47 -7.53 -12.11
N GLN A 125 -26.82 -8.50 -11.46
CA GLN A 125 -26.71 -9.89 -11.92
C GLN A 125 -28.07 -10.56 -12.19
N HIS A 126 -29.08 -10.30 -11.35
CA HIS A 126 -30.43 -10.87 -11.52
C HIS A 126 -31.23 -10.24 -12.69
N ARG A 127 -30.72 -9.17 -13.30
CA ARG A 127 -31.35 -8.47 -14.43
C ARG A 127 -30.70 -8.81 -15.78
N ILE A 128 -29.63 -9.59 -15.78
CA ILE A 128 -28.85 -9.90 -16.99
C ILE A 128 -29.45 -11.14 -17.67
N LYS A 129 -29.69 -11.04 -18.98
CA LYS A 129 -30.14 -12.18 -19.78
C LYS A 129 -29.00 -13.19 -19.98
N PRO A 130 -29.29 -14.50 -20.01
CA PRO A 130 -28.30 -15.51 -20.37
C PRO A 130 -27.60 -15.16 -21.68
N GLY A 131 -26.27 -15.30 -21.72
CA GLY A 131 -25.42 -14.94 -22.86
C GLY A 131 -24.86 -13.50 -22.83
N PHE A 132 -25.47 -12.57 -22.09
CA PHE A 132 -24.94 -11.20 -21.91
C PHE A 132 -24.05 -11.03 -20.68
N GLU A 133 -23.96 -12.06 -19.83
CA GLU A 133 -23.23 -12.00 -18.55
C GLU A 133 -21.77 -11.59 -18.72
N MET A 134 -21.03 -12.23 -19.64
CA MET A 134 -19.62 -11.90 -19.85
C MET A 134 -19.44 -10.46 -20.35
N PHE A 135 -20.35 -9.97 -21.19
CA PHE A 135 -20.34 -8.59 -21.68
C PHE A 135 -20.54 -7.61 -20.53
N VAL A 136 -21.64 -7.75 -19.77
CA VAL A 136 -21.92 -6.86 -18.64
C VAL A 136 -20.82 -6.95 -17.57
N ASN A 137 -20.29 -8.14 -17.31
CA ASN A 137 -19.25 -8.36 -16.31
C ASN A 137 -17.93 -7.66 -16.67
N ASN A 138 -17.53 -7.69 -17.93
CA ASN A 138 -16.31 -7.03 -18.40
C ASN A 138 -16.50 -5.51 -18.50
N PHE A 139 -17.63 -5.04 -19.03
CA PHE A 139 -17.90 -3.60 -19.15
C PHE A 139 -18.09 -2.93 -17.79
N SER A 140 -18.80 -3.56 -16.86
CA SER A 140 -18.96 -3.03 -15.50
C SER A 140 -17.62 -2.94 -14.78
N LEU A 141 -16.78 -3.98 -14.88
CA LEU A 141 -15.43 -3.96 -14.34
C LEU A 141 -14.61 -2.81 -14.95
N GLY A 142 -14.64 -2.66 -16.28
CA GLY A 142 -13.90 -1.62 -16.98
C GLY A 142 -14.34 -0.21 -16.60
N ILE A 143 -15.65 0.06 -16.58
CA ILE A 143 -16.20 1.40 -16.27
C ILE A 143 -15.95 1.74 -14.79
N ILE A 144 -16.30 0.85 -13.87
CA ILE A 144 -16.09 1.10 -12.43
C ILE A 144 -14.59 1.18 -12.13
N GLY A 145 -13.79 0.33 -12.76
CA GLY A 145 -12.33 0.34 -12.65
C GLY A 145 -11.72 1.65 -13.12
N LEU A 146 -12.17 2.19 -14.25
CA LEU A 146 -11.75 3.49 -14.76
C LEU A 146 -12.06 4.62 -13.77
N LEU A 147 -13.30 4.68 -13.26
CA LEU A 147 -13.69 5.69 -12.28
C LEU A 147 -12.85 5.58 -11.01
N CYS A 148 -12.61 4.35 -10.54
CA CYS A 148 -11.77 4.07 -9.39
C CYS A 148 -10.30 4.49 -9.61
N ALA A 149 -9.74 4.24 -10.79
CA ALA A 149 -8.37 4.61 -11.14
C ALA A 149 -8.20 6.14 -11.21
N ILE A 150 -9.14 6.84 -11.85
CA ILE A 150 -9.13 8.32 -11.90
C ILE A 150 -9.25 8.89 -10.49
N PHE A 151 -10.18 8.37 -9.70
CA PHE A 151 -10.35 8.79 -8.31
C PHE A 151 -9.07 8.57 -7.48
N ALA A 152 -8.43 7.40 -7.61
CA ALA A 152 -7.17 7.10 -6.95
C ALA A 152 -6.06 8.09 -7.35
N TYR A 153 -5.90 8.34 -8.65
CA TYR A 153 -4.93 9.30 -9.16
C TYR A 153 -5.10 10.70 -8.57
N MET A 154 -6.35 11.21 -8.53
CA MET A 154 -6.64 12.56 -8.03
C MET A 154 -6.51 12.69 -6.51
N THR A 155 -6.77 11.61 -5.76
CA THR A 155 -6.81 11.67 -4.29
C THR A 155 -5.49 11.36 -3.61
N VAL A 156 -4.65 10.54 -4.25
CA VAL A 156 -3.40 10.06 -3.65
C VAL A 156 -2.42 11.19 -3.36
N GLY A 157 -2.15 12.08 -4.32
CA GLY A 157 -1.25 13.22 -4.13
C GLY A 157 -1.63 14.11 -2.93
N PRO A 158 -2.88 14.60 -2.84
CA PRO A 158 -3.36 15.36 -1.69
C PRO A 158 -3.24 14.61 -0.35
N VAL A 159 -3.62 13.32 -0.32
CA VAL A 159 -3.53 12.50 0.90
C VAL A 159 -2.09 12.39 1.38
N ILE A 160 -1.13 12.17 0.47
CA ILE A 160 0.29 12.09 0.81
C ILE A 160 0.80 13.41 1.36
N ARG A 161 0.42 14.55 0.76
CA ARG A 161 0.80 15.87 1.28
C ARG A 161 0.31 16.08 2.71
N VAL A 162 -0.94 15.71 3.01
CA VAL A 162 -1.49 15.81 4.38
C VAL A 162 -0.72 14.90 5.34
N LEU A 163 -0.41 13.67 4.94
CA LEU A 163 0.37 12.75 5.76
C LEU A 163 1.76 13.29 6.06
N ILE A 164 2.47 13.84 5.07
CA ILE A 164 3.79 14.45 5.26
C ILE A 164 3.68 15.60 6.26
N VAL A 165 2.71 16.51 6.12
CA VAL A 165 2.53 17.63 7.06
C VAL A 165 2.31 17.15 8.49
N ILE A 166 1.47 16.12 8.69
CA ILE A 166 1.20 15.56 10.01
C ILE A 166 2.46 14.97 10.63
N ILE A 167 3.17 14.10 9.90
CA ILE A 167 4.33 13.41 10.44
C ILE A 167 5.47 14.42 10.68
N THR A 168 5.73 15.35 9.74
CA THR A 168 6.74 16.41 9.92
C THR A 168 6.42 17.30 11.12
N SER A 169 5.15 17.64 11.36
CA SER A 169 4.73 18.40 12.55
C SER A 169 5.03 17.63 13.84
N GLY A 170 4.77 16.31 13.85
CA GLY A 170 5.10 15.44 14.98
C GLY A 170 6.61 15.34 15.21
N VAL A 171 7.40 15.24 14.14
CA VAL A 171 8.87 15.23 14.23
C VAL A 171 9.40 16.55 14.78
N ASN A 172 8.94 17.70 14.27
CA ASN A 172 9.37 19.02 14.75
C ASN A 172 9.01 19.23 16.23
N TRP A 173 7.86 18.72 16.68
CA TRP A 173 7.50 18.74 18.09
C TRP A 173 8.47 17.91 18.94
N CYS A 174 8.83 16.70 18.50
CA CYS A 174 9.82 15.86 19.19
C CYS A 174 11.21 16.50 19.24
N THR A 175 11.66 17.10 18.13
CA THR A 175 12.98 17.75 18.04
C THR A 175 13.07 18.99 18.92
N SER A 176 12.04 19.84 18.93
CA SER A 176 12.00 21.05 19.78
C SER A 176 12.02 20.76 21.28
N HIS A 177 11.64 19.55 21.69
CA HIS A 177 11.68 19.10 23.09
C HIS A 177 12.89 18.20 23.40
N ASN A 178 13.86 18.06 22.49
CA ASN A 178 15.01 17.13 22.60
C ASN A 178 14.60 15.65 22.83
N LEU A 179 13.41 15.26 22.36
CA LEU A 179 12.85 13.92 22.50
C LEU A 179 13.16 13.04 21.27
N LEU A 180 14.38 13.12 20.74
CA LEU A 180 14.83 12.31 19.59
C LEU A 180 14.57 10.80 19.75
N PRO A 181 14.67 10.18 20.94
CA PRO A 181 14.33 8.76 21.12
C PRO A 181 12.85 8.44 20.83
N LEU A 182 11.92 9.37 21.08
CA LEU A 182 10.48 9.20 20.85
C LEU A 182 10.10 9.22 19.37
N LEU A 183 10.99 9.71 18.51
CA LEU A 183 10.80 9.66 17.06
C LEU A 183 10.56 8.23 16.57
N SER A 184 11.30 7.26 17.13
CA SER A 184 11.18 5.84 16.81
C SER A 184 9.77 5.27 17.06
N VAL A 185 9.13 5.71 18.16
CA VAL A 185 7.76 5.28 18.53
C VAL A 185 6.73 5.81 17.54
N PHE A 186 6.90 7.03 17.05
CA PHE A 186 6.04 7.62 16.02
C PHE A 186 6.23 6.99 14.64
N MET A 187 7.44 6.51 14.34
CA MET A 187 7.82 6.05 13.01
C MET A 187 7.51 4.56 12.79
N ALA A 188 7.50 3.76 13.87
CA ALA A 188 7.18 2.34 13.79
C ALA A 188 5.79 2.04 13.16
N PRO A 189 4.69 2.75 13.50
CA PRO A 189 3.40 2.56 12.84
C PRO A 189 3.45 2.86 11.33
N ALA A 190 4.20 3.89 10.92
CA ALA A 190 4.36 4.23 9.51
C ALA A 190 5.09 3.12 8.75
N GLN A 191 6.13 2.52 9.34
CA GLN A 191 6.86 1.40 8.76
C GLN A 191 5.97 0.15 8.61
N VAL A 192 5.15 -0.17 9.61
CA VAL A 192 4.21 -1.31 9.57
C VAL A 192 3.14 -1.14 8.48
N LEU A 193 2.73 0.09 8.21
CA LEU A 193 1.80 0.42 7.13
C LEU A 193 2.49 0.59 5.78
N PHE A 194 3.78 0.25 5.64
CA PHE A 194 4.57 0.46 4.41
C PHE A 194 4.58 1.93 3.94
N LEU A 195 4.49 2.88 4.88
CA LEU A 195 4.68 4.32 4.66
C LEU A 195 6.16 4.72 4.81
N ASN A 196 7.06 3.75 4.85
CA ASN A 196 8.51 3.95 4.92
C ASN A 196 9.01 4.87 3.79
N ASN A 197 8.43 4.77 2.59
CA ASN A 197 8.80 5.62 1.47
C ASN A 197 8.38 7.09 1.68
N VAL A 198 7.21 7.34 2.27
CA VAL A 198 6.74 8.70 2.63
C VAL A 198 7.61 9.30 3.72
N VAL A 199 7.96 8.48 4.70
CA VAL A 199 8.83 8.84 5.82
C VAL A 199 10.25 9.19 5.34
N ASN A 200 10.86 8.35 4.50
CA ASN A 200 12.24 8.51 4.06
C ASN A 200 12.39 9.74 3.14
N HIS A 201 11.47 9.92 2.19
CA HIS A 201 11.53 11.01 1.22
C HIS A 201 10.91 12.31 1.73
N GLY A 202 9.88 12.26 2.57
CA GLY A 202 9.16 13.44 3.05
C GLY A 202 9.71 14.07 4.32
N ILE A 203 10.53 13.35 5.10
CA ILE A 203 10.92 13.78 6.47
C ILE A 203 12.42 13.63 6.68
N LEU A 204 12.96 12.42 6.50
CA LEU A 204 14.35 12.13 6.83
C LEU A 204 15.33 12.78 5.85
N ALA A 205 14.99 12.82 4.56
CA ALA A 205 15.82 13.53 3.57
C ALA A 205 15.92 15.05 3.87
N PRO A 206 14.82 15.80 4.03
CA PRO A 206 14.89 17.22 4.40
C PRO A 206 15.62 17.50 5.73
N ILE A 207 15.40 16.69 6.77
CA ILE A 207 16.08 16.86 8.07
C ILE A 207 17.56 16.53 7.97
N GLY A 208 17.92 15.46 7.25
CA GLY A 208 19.31 15.11 6.97
C GLY A 208 20.04 16.24 6.25
N PHE A 209 19.44 16.82 5.20
CA PHE A 209 20.01 17.98 4.51
C PHE A 209 20.10 19.24 5.39
N ALA A 210 19.20 19.40 6.36
CA ALA A 210 19.24 20.53 7.31
C ALA A 210 20.28 20.34 8.42
N GLN A 211 20.66 19.09 8.75
CA GLN A 211 21.65 18.76 9.80
C GLN A 211 23.08 18.55 9.26
N VAL A 212 23.25 18.26 7.96
CA VAL A 212 24.57 18.14 7.33
C VAL A 212 25.39 19.44 7.38
N PRO A 213 24.83 20.66 7.22
CA PRO A 213 25.59 21.90 7.37
C PRO A 213 26.16 22.13 8.78
N GLU A 214 25.67 21.44 9.81
CA GLU A 214 26.16 21.57 11.19
C GLU A 214 27.18 20.49 11.59
N LEU A 215 27.44 19.48 10.74
CA LEU A 215 28.37 18.38 11.03
C LEU A 215 29.56 18.24 10.06
N GLY A 216 29.72 19.15 9.09
CA GLY A 216 30.92 19.23 8.25
C GLY A 216 30.65 19.77 6.84
#